data_AF-A0A2S0DW90-F1
#
_entry.id   AF-A0A2S0DW90-F1
#
_cell.length_a   1.000
_cell.length_b   1.000
_cell.length_c   1.000
_cell.angle_alpha   90.00
_cell.angle_beta   90.00
_cell.angle_gamma   90.00
#
_symmetry.space_group_name_H-M   'P 1'
#
loop_
_entity.id
_entity.type
_entity.pdbx_description
1 polymer ?
#
loop_
_entity_poly.entity_id
_entity_poly.type
_entity_poly.pdbx_seq_one_letter_code
_entity_poly.pdbx_strand_id
1 'polypeptide(L)'
;IFNGVFVKLNKASINMLRIAEPYIAWGYPNLKSVRELIYKRGHGRMRKQRIALTDNALVEKALGKYGIICVEDLIHEIFTVGKNFKPANNFL
;
A
#
# COMPACT_ATOMS: atom_id res chain seq x y z
N ILE A 1 3.62 -17.32 -3.18
CA ILE A 1 2.94 -17.70 -1.91
C ILE A 1 3.55 -16.81 -0.81
N PHE A 2 2.76 -16.33 0.16
CA PHE A 2 3.12 -15.28 1.14
C PHE A 2 3.27 -13.85 0.59
N ASN A 3 2.36 -13.44 -0.29
CA ASN A 3 2.23 -12.04 -0.70
C ASN A 3 1.21 -11.33 0.19
N GLY A 4 1.38 -10.02 0.39
CA GLY A 4 0.43 -9.18 1.12
C GLY A 4 0.15 -7.89 0.37
N VAL A 5 -1.07 -7.39 0.49
CA VAL A 5 -1.53 -6.13 -0.11
C VAL A 5 -2.49 -5.45 0.86
N PHE A 6 -2.50 -4.12 0.88
CA PHE A 6 -3.51 -3.39 1.64
C PHE A 6 -4.81 -3.31 0.84
N VAL A 7 -5.94 -3.54 1.50
CA VAL A 7 -7.26 -3.50 0.87
C VAL A 7 -8.15 -2.54 1.64
N LYS A 8 -8.66 -1.52 0.95
CA LYS A 8 -9.72 -0.67 1.50
C LYS A 8 -10.99 -1.49 1.64
N LEU A 9 -11.53 -1.57 2.85
CA LEU A 9 -12.76 -2.31 3.10
C LEU A 9 -13.98 -1.51 2.64
N ASN A 10 -14.80 -2.16 1.84
CA ASN A 10 -16.16 -1.76 1.50
C ASN A 10 -17.01 -3.04 1.36
N LYS A 11 -18.31 -2.91 1.15
CA LYS A 11 -19.22 -4.06 1.06
C LYS A 11 -18.81 -5.05 -0.04
N ALA A 12 -18.33 -4.57 -1.19
CA ALA A 12 -17.87 -5.42 -2.28
C ALA A 12 -16.56 -6.15 -1.93
N SER A 13 -15.57 -5.43 -1.38
CA SER A 13 -14.28 -5.99 -0.97
C SER A 13 -14.43 -7.06 0.11
N ILE A 14 -15.34 -6.86 1.08
CA ILE A 14 -15.63 -7.87 2.11
C ILE A 14 -16.21 -9.14 1.49
N ASN A 15 -17.13 -9.01 0.53
CA ASN A 15 -17.69 -10.17 -0.17
C ASN A 15 -16.60 -10.92 -0.96
N MET A 16 -15.68 -10.20 -1.62
CA MET A 16 -14.54 -10.81 -2.29
C MET A 16 -13.61 -11.54 -1.31
N LEU A 17 -13.32 -10.94 -0.15
CA LEU A 17 -12.49 -11.56 0.88
C LEU A 17 -13.12 -12.82 1.47
N ARG A 18 -14.45 -12.84 1.67
CA ARG A 18 -15.19 -14.03 2.13
C ARG A 18 -15.09 -15.20 1.14
N ILE A 19 -15.16 -14.93 -0.16
CA ILE A 19 -14.99 -15.97 -1.19
C ILE A 19 -13.56 -16.53 -1.14
N ALA A 20 -12.57 -15.67 -0.92
CA ALA A 20 -11.16 -16.05 -0.87
C ALA A 20 -10.69 -16.61 0.49
N GLU A 21 -11.53 -16.59 1.53
CA GLU A 21 -11.21 -16.91 2.93
C GLU A 21 -10.34 -18.18 3.13
N PRO A 22 -10.57 -19.32 2.45
CA PRO A 22 -9.71 -20.50 2.65
C PRO A 22 -8.27 -20.33 2.12
N TYR A 23 -8.00 -19.31 1.30
CA TYR A 23 -6.70 -19.07 0.67
C TYR A 23 -5.91 -17.90 1.27
N ILE A 24 -6.54 -17.07 2.10
CA ILE A 24 -5.94 -15.83 2.61
C ILE A 24 -6.10 -15.71 4.12
N ALA A 25 -5.09 -15.13 4.76
CA ALA A 25 -5.22 -14.59 6.12
C ALA A 25 -5.27 -13.06 6.00
N TRP A 26 -6.29 -12.43 6.59
CA TRP A 26 -6.47 -10.98 6.54
C TRP A 26 -6.94 -10.44 7.90
N GLY A 27 -6.68 -9.15 8.12
CA GLY A 27 -7.00 -8.47 9.37
C GLY A 27 -6.65 -6.99 9.31
N TYR A 28 -6.83 -6.29 10.43
CA TYR A 28 -6.57 -4.86 10.52
C TYR A 28 -5.13 -4.61 10.98
N PRO A 29 -4.28 -3.96 10.16
CA PRO A 29 -2.94 -3.63 10.57
C PRO A 29 -2.94 -2.43 11.53
N ASN A 30 -1.98 -2.40 12.45
CA ASN A 30 -1.70 -1.21 13.25
C ASN A 30 -0.66 -0.31 12.55
N LEU A 31 -0.51 0.94 13.01
CA LEU A 31 0.41 1.91 12.39
C LEU A 31 1.86 1.40 12.35
N LYS A 32 2.31 0.70 13.40
CA LYS A 32 3.66 0.11 13.46
C LYS A 32 3.84 -0.96 12.38
N SER A 33 2.87 -1.85 12.19
CA SER A 33 2.88 -2.89 11.16
C SER A 33 2.90 -2.30 9.76
N VAL A 34 2.08 -1.28 9.47
CA VAL A 34 2.11 -0.59 8.16
C VAL A 34 3.47 0.03 7.89
N ARG A 35 4.02 0.76 8.88
CA ARG A 35 5.34 1.38 8.80
C ARG A 35 6.43 0.36 8.53
N GLU A 36 6.49 -0.72 9.32
CA GLU A 36 7.51 -1.75 9.15
C GLU A 36 7.39 -2.47 7.81
N LEU A 37 6.18 -2.72 7.32
CA LEU A 37 5.96 -3.33 6.00
C LEU A 37 6.47 -2.43 4.88
N ILE A 38 6.16 -1.12 4.92
CA ILE A 38 6.58 -0.18 3.87
C ILE A 38 8.10 0.03 3.90
N TYR A 39 8.74 0.20 5.06
CA TYR A 39 10.19 0.38 5.10
C TYR A 39 10.98 -0.91 4.79
N LYS A 40 10.58 -2.06 5.35
CA LYS A 40 11.37 -3.30 5.21
C LYS A 40 11.06 -4.03 3.91
N ARG A 41 9.83 -3.89 3.39
CA ARG A 41 9.33 -4.69 2.26
C ARG A 41 8.61 -3.86 1.19
N GLY A 42 8.51 -2.54 1.34
CA GLY A 42 7.88 -1.67 0.36
C GLY A 42 8.72 -1.58 -0.90
N HIS A 43 8.07 -1.84 -2.04
CA HIS A 43 8.68 -1.67 -3.35
C HIS A 43 7.76 -0.80 -4.18
N GLY A 44 8.30 0.19 -4.88
CA GLY A 44 7.56 0.97 -5.85
C GLY A 44 7.52 0.26 -7.19
N ARG A 45 6.33 0.19 -7.80
CA ARG A 45 6.12 -0.24 -9.18
C ARG A 45 6.32 0.97 -10.11
N MET A 46 7.49 1.05 -10.73
CA MET A 46 7.81 2.08 -11.71
C MET A 46 8.13 1.45 -13.07
N ARG A 47 7.52 1.96 -14.15
CA ARG A 47 7.77 1.45 -15.52
C ARG A 47 7.67 -0.08 -15.64
N LYS A 48 6.71 -0.68 -14.90
CA LYS A 48 6.50 -2.14 -14.78
C LYS A 48 7.64 -2.92 -14.11
N GLN A 49 8.62 -2.24 -13.53
CA GLN A 49 9.68 -2.83 -12.71
C GLN A 49 9.40 -2.59 -11.23
N ARG A 50 9.87 -3.52 -10.40
CA ARG A 50 9.78 -3.47 -8.94
C ARG A 50 11.08 -2.86 -8.41
N ILE A 51 11.00 -1.67 -7.84
CA ILE A 51 12.15 -0.90 -7.34
C ILE A 51 12.01 -0.77 -5.83
N ALA A 52 13.08 -1.01 -5.06
CA ALA A 52 13.05 -0.79 -3.62
C ALA A 52 12.87 0.71 -3.29
N LEU A 53 12.11 1.03 -2.25
CA LEU A 53 11.90 2.41 -1.80
C LEU A 53 13.12 2.88 -0.98
N THR A 54 14.17 3.30 -1.66
CA THR A 54 15.42 3.78 -1.03
C THR A 54 15.46 5.30 -0.84
N ASP A 55 14.72 6.05 -1.67
CA ASP A 55 14.77 7.51 -1.70
C ASP A 55 13.38 8.11 -1.91
N ASN A 56 13.11 9.24 -1.26
CA ASN A 56 11.85 9.98 -1.35
C ASN A 56 11.64 10.54 -2.77
N ALA A 57 12.71 10.84 -3.51
CA ALA A 57 12.60 11.30 -4.89
C ALA A 57 11.88 10.27 -5.80
N LEU A 58 11.97 8.98 -5.48
CA LEU A 58 11.21 7.95 -6.19
C LEU A 58 9.72 8.05 -5.89
N VAL A 59 9.35 8.24 -4.63
CA VAL A 59 7.95 8.37 -4.22
C VAL A 59 7.34 9.62 -4.86
N GLU A 60 8.01 10.77 -4.73
CA GLU A 60 7.58 12.04 -5.31
C GLU A 60 7.40 11.95 -6.84
N LYS A 61 8.34 11.30 -7.55
CA LYS A 61 8.23 11.13 -9.00
C LYS A 61 7.00 10.34 -9.44
N ALA A 62 6.57 9.35 -8.65
CA ALA A 62 5.41 8.52 -8.97
C ALA A 62 4.09 9.13 -8.48
N LEU A 63 4.09 9.71 -7.28
CA LEU A 63 2.89 10.09 -6.55
C LEU A 63 2.80 11.58 -6.20
N GLY A 64 3.78 12.40 -6.57
CA GLY A 64 3.82 13.83 -6.25
C GLY A 64 2.60 14.60 -6.76
N LYS A 65 1.99 14.16 -7.88
CA LYS A 65 0.72 14.71 -8.39
C LYS A 65 -0.48 14.52 -7.45
N TYR A 66 -0.38 13.60 -6.50
CA TYR A 66 -1.39 13.32 -5.48
C TYR A 66 -1.06 13.97 -4.13
N GLY A 67 0.03 14.76 -4.05
CA GLY A 67 0.52 15.37 -2.82
C GLY A 67 1.29 14.41 -1.91
N ILE A 68 1.73 13.26 -2.42
CA ILE A 68 2.52 12.28 -1.67
C ILE A 68 3.99 12.46 -2.10
N ILE A 69 4.79 13.06 -1.23
CA ILE A 69 6.16 13.49 -1.55
C ILE A 69 7.17 12.52 -0.93
N CYS A 70 6.89 12.03 0.27
CA CYS A 70 7.79 11.13 0.99
C CYS A 70 7.13 9.79 1.36
N VAL A 71 7.95 8.85 1.85
CA VAL A 71 7.47 7.55 2.38
C VAL A 71 6.47 7.75 3.54
N GLU A 72 6.58 8.85 4.27
CA GLU A 72 5.74 9.09 5.46
C GLU A 72 4.34 9.50 5.06
N ASP A 73 4.22 10.32 4.01
CA ASP A 73 2.94 10.63 3.37
C ASP A 73 2.29 9.36 2.81
N LEU A 74 3.09 8.44 2.26
CA LEU A 74 2.60 7.15 1.75
C LEU A 74 2.07 6.28 2.88
N ILE A 75 2.79 6.16 4.00
CA ILE A 75 2.33 5.43 5.19
C ILE A 75 1.05 6.06 5.73
N HIS A 76 1.00 7.38 5.81
CA HIS A 76 -0.17 8.12 6.27
C HIS A 76 -1.39 7.81 5.39
N GLU A 77 -1.25 7.93 4.06
CA GLU A 77 -2.33 7.72 3.10
C GLU A 77 -2.88 6.28 3.14
N ILE A 78 -1.99 5.29 3.33
CA ILE A 78 -2.38 3.88 3.45
C ILE A 78 -3.11 3.61 4.78
N PHE A 79 -2.61 4.14 5.89
CA PHE A 79 -3.20 3.89 7.21
C PHE A 79 -4.53 4.62 7.41
N THR A 80 -4.64 5.88 7.01
CA THR A 80 -5.86 6.69 7.14
C THR A 80 -6.89 6.41 6.04
N VAL A 81 -6.49 5.65 5.01
CA VAL A 81 -7.34 5.34 3.85
C VAL A 81 -7.81 6.62 3.15
N GLY A 82 -6.85 7.48 2.83
CA GLY A 82 -7.09 8.79 2.23
C GLY A 82 -7.70 8.75 0.82
N LYS A 83 -7.90 9.92 0.23
CA LYS A 83 -8.55 10.09 -1.10
C LYS A 83 -7.77 9.38 -2.20
N ASN A 84 -6.45 9.34 -2.08
CA ASN A 84 -5.50 8.78 -3.01
C ASN A 84 -4.97 7.40 -2.55
N PHE A 85 -5.72 6.68 -1.71
CA PHE A 85 -5.39 5.31 -1.30
C PHE A 85 -5.17 4.36 -2.49
N LYS A 86 -6.04 4.44 -3.51
CA LYS A 86 -5.94 3.55 -4.69
C LYS A 86 -4.63 3.75 -5.48
N PRO A 87 -4.23 4.98 -5.87
CA PRO A 87 -2.94 5.17 -6.51
C PRO A 87 -1.74 4.85 -5.60
N ALA A 88 -1.82 5.15 -4.31
CA ALA A 88 -0.77 4.78 -3.34
C ALA A 88 -0.58 3.25 -3.24
N ASN A 89 -1.67 2.50 -3.10
CA ASN A 89 -1.63 1.04 -2.98
C ASN A 89 -1.26 0.33 -4.30
N ASN A 90 -1.59 0.92 -5.45
CA ASN A 90 -1.16 0.39 -6.76
C ASN A 90 0.31 0.69 -7.08
N PHE A 91 0.89 1.70 -6.41
CA PHE A 91 2.31 2.00 -6.52
C PHE A 91 3.15 1.04 -5.69
N LEU A 92 2.67 0.61 -4.51
CA LEU A 92 3.27 -0.48 -3.72
C LEU A 92 3.17 -1.84 -4.43
#